data_AF-A0A7J7FXS0-F1
#
_entry.id   AF-A0A7J7FXS0-F1
#
_cell.length_a   1.000
_cell.length_b   1.000
_cell.length_c   1.000
_cell.angle_alpha   90.00
_cell.angle_beta   90.00
_cell.angle_gamma   90.00
#
_symmetry.space_group_name_H-M   'P 1'
#
loop_
_entity.id
_entity.type
_entity.pdbx_description
1 polymer ?
#
loop_
_entity_poly.entity_id
_entity_poly.type
_entity_poly.pdbx_seq_one_letter_code
_entity_poly.pdbx_strand_id
1 'polypeptide(L)'
;MEDDKKGKKPMKRIENQKALRVTYRRRKDCVIKKTMELSILCGINVFTLCFGPNGEVDTWPQNPNEVKALIRMYKDSAKKSPVSKTCESSFSDCCLGAEKVAKKVLVGNEDGYGWLDGLSAESVMSFLGKLDSKLEVSKARIEFLKMVNEQKNSVVCNVDGEVEFLTR
;
A
#
# COMPACT_ATOMS: atom_id res chain seq x y z
N MET A 1 23.54 10.75 13.06
CA MET A 1 22.63 9.61 12.89
C MET A 1 21.94 9.42 14.22
N GLU A 2 20.67 9.81 14.37
CA GLU A 2 20.02 9.76 15.68
C GLU A 2 19.73 8.31 16.10
N ASP A 3 20.24 7.98 17.29
CA ASP A 3 20.04 6.72 18.00
C ASP A 3 18.55 6.44 18.22
N ASP A 4 18.08 5.31 17.67
CA ASP A 4 16.75 4.74 17.90
C ASP A 4 16.70 4.16 19.34
N LYS A 5 16.73 5.04 20.36
CA LYS A 5 16.73 4.67 21.78
C LYS A 5 15.56 3.72 22.09
N LYS A 6 15.87 2.61 22.78
CA LYS A 6 14.95 1.55 23.20
C LYS A 6 14.00 2.04 24.31
N GLY A 7 13.11 2.96 23.97
CA GLY A 7 12.07 3.49 24.85
C GLY A 7 10.67 2.98 24.50
N LYS A 8 9.74 3.10 25.44
CA LYS A 8 8.31 2.89 25.17
C LYS A 8 7.87 3.92 24.11
N LYS A 9 7.46 3.45 22.93
CA LYS A 9 6.90 4.29 21.87
C LYS A 9 5.37 4.40 22.06
N PRO A 10 4.76 5.58 21.94
CA PRO A 10 3.31 5.73 22.03
C PRO A 10 2.61 4.96 20.90
N MET A 11 1.39 4.48 21.14
CA MET A 11 0.58 3.78 20.14
C MET A 11 -0.16 4.77 19.24
N LYS A 12 0.61 5.46 18.40
CA LYS A 12 0.12 6.38 17.37
C LYS A 12 0.87 6.17 16.06
N ARG A 13 0.33 6.72 14.96
CA ARG A 13 1.01 6.70 13.66
C ARG A 13 2.40 7.35 13.78
N ILE A 14 3.39 6.74 13.13
CA ILE A 14 4.76 7.28 13.06
C ILE A 14 4.85 8.15 11.81
N GLU A 15 5.06 9.45 11.98
CA GLU A 15 5.13 10.40 10.86
C GLU A 15 6.46 10.34 10.11
N ASN A 16 7.57 10.09 10.82
CA ASN A 16 8.89 9.98 10.20
C ASN A 16 9.00 8.70 9.37
N GLN A 17 9.14 8.84 8.06
CA GLN A 17 9.20 7.74 7.09
C GLN A 17 10.37 6.76 7.32
N LYS A 18 11.53 7.23 7.78
CA LYS A 18 12.66 6.34 8.09
C LYS A 18 12.35 5.51 9.34
N ALA A 19 11.87 6.16 10.40
CA ALA A 19 11.47 5.48 11.64
C ALA A 19 10.28 4.51 11.42
N LEU A 20 9.35 4.87 10.54
CA LEU A 20 8.24 4.02 10.12
C LEU A 20 8.74 2.74 9.45
N ARG A 21 9.62 2.85 8.44
CA ARG A 21 10.17 1.69 7.74
C ARG A 21 10.94 0.75 8.67
N VAL A 22 11.80 1.29 9.53
CA VAL A 22 12.54 0.50 10.52
C VAL A 22 11.60 -0.19 11.51
N THR A 23 10.61 0.56 12.03
CA THR A 23 9.65 0.01 13.00
C THR A 23 8.75 -1.04 12.35
N TYR A 24 8.30 -0.83 11.12
CA TYR A 24 7.52 -1.81 10.35
C TYR A 24 8.29 -3.11 10.21
N ARG A 25 9.53 -3.08 9.70
CA ARG A 25 10.35 -4.29 9.55
C ARG A 25 10.49 -5.04 10.88
N ARG A 26 10.89 -4.34 11.96
CA ARG A 26 11.07 -4.98 13.28
C ARG A 26 9.78 -5.56 13.86
N ARG A 27 8.65 -4.85 13.74
CA ARG A 27 7.36 -5.32 14.24
C ARG A 27 6.81 -6.46 13.40
N LYS A 28 6.91 -6.36 12.08
CA LYS A 28 6.51 -7.40 11.14
C LYS A 28 7.19 -8.72 11.45
N ASP A 29 8.52 -8.71 11.56
CA ASP A 29 9.31 -9.91 11.82
C ASP A 29 8.95 -10.52 13.18
N CYS A 30 8.72 -9.67 14.18
CA CYS A 30 8.26 -10.11 15.49
C CYS A 30 6.88 -10.78 15.44
N VAL A 31 5.91 -10.17 14.75
CA VAL A 31 4.55 -10.71 14.61
C VAL A 31 4.59 -12.04 13.86
N ILE A 32 5.31 -12.14 12.75
CA ILE A 32 5.47 -13.40 12.00
C ILE A 32 6.06 -14.50 12.90
N LYS A 33 7.14 -14.18 13.63
CA LYS A 33 7.76 -15.15 14.55
C LYS A 33 6.78 -15.61 15.64
N LYS A 34 6.01 -14.69 16.21
CA LYS A 34 5.03 -15.01 17.25
C LYS A 34 3.88 -15.86 16.72
N THR A 35 3.40 -15.60 15.51
CA THR A 35 2.39 -16.43 14.86
C THR A 35 2.91 -17.84 14.59
N MET A 36 4.16 -17.95 14.13
CA MET A 36 4.81 -19.26 13.95
C MET A 36 4.94 -20.03 15.27
N GLU A 37 5.46 -19.38 16.32
CA GLU A 37 5.53 -19.98 17.67
C GLU A 37 4.15 -20.44 18.15
N LEU A 38 3.12 -19.61 17.97
CA LEU A 38 1.75 -19.93 18.37
C LEU A 38 1.19 -21.13 17.61
N SER A 39 1.39 -21.19 16.30
CA SER A 39 0.95 -22.30 15.47
C SER A 39 1.61 -23.61 15.90
N ILE A 40 2.92 -23.60 16.15
CA ILE A 40 3.68 -24.78 16.57
C ILE A 40 3.27 -25.22 17.98
N LEU A 41 3.21 -24.31 18.94
CA LEU A 41 2.97 -24.65 20.35
C LEU A 41 1.54 -25.16 20.60
N CYS A 42 0.56 -24.57 19.90
CA CYS A 42 -0.83 -24.90 20.11
C CYS A 42 -1.39 -25.84 19.04
N GLY A 43 -0.64 -26.13 17.97
CA GLY A 43 -1.12 -26.92 16.85
C GLY A 43 -2.33 -26.28 16.15
N ILE A 44 -2.42 -24.94 16.16
CA ILE A 44 -3.56 -24.22 15.59
C ILE A 44 -3.25 -23.69 14.19
N ASN A 45 -4.29 -23.68 13.37
CA ASN A 45 -4.29 -23.07 12.05
C ASN A 45 -4.37 -21.55 12.19
N VAL A 46 -3.29 -20.83 11.91
CA VAL A 46 -3.21 -19.36 12.01
C VAL A 46 -2.36 -18.81 10.86
N PHE A 47 -2.62 -17.58 10.43
CA PHE A 47 -1.81 -16.90 9.42
C PHE A 47 -1.60 -15.42 9.77
N THR A 48 -0.57 -14.82 9.18
CA THR A 48 -0.29 -13.38 9.25
C THR A 48 -0.28 -12.81 7.84
N LEU A 49 -0.90 -11.64 7.67
CA LEU A 49 -0.89 -10.84 6.43
C LEU A 49 -0.52 -9.40 6.79
N CYS A 50 0.66 -8.95 6.34
CA CYS A 50 1.19 -7.62 6.63
C CYS A 50 1.34 -6.81 5.34
N PHE A 51 0.78 -5.60 5.35
CA PHE A 51 0.96 -4.62 4.27
C PHE A 51 2.03 -3.60 4.67
N GLY A 52 3.08 -3.50 3.88
CA GLY A 52 4.17 -2.58 4.13
C GLY A 52 3.89 -1.17 3.61
N PRO A 53 4.67 -0.18 4.07
CA PRO A 53 4.50 1.22 3.69
C PRO A 53 4.71 1.48 2.19
N ASN A 54 5.38 0.57 1.49
CA ASN A 54 5.63 0.65 0.04
C ASN A 54 4.64 -0.19 -0.80
N GLY A 55 3.60 -0.78 -0.18
CA GLY A 55 2.66 -1.66 -0.86
C GLY A 55 3.11 -3.12 -0.99
N GLU A 56 4.25 -3.47 -0.39
CA GLU A 56 4.71 -4.86 -0.23
C GLU A 56 3.74 -5.67 0.65
N VAL A 57 3.53 -6.94 0.29
CA VAL A 57 2.69 -7.86 1.05
C VAL A 57 3.55 -9.00 1.56
N ASP A 58 3.64 -9.11 2.88
CA ASP A 58 4.36 -10.17 3.57
C ASP A 58 3.37 -11.11 4.25
N THR A 59 3.57 -12.42 4.10
CA THR A 59 2.70 -13.42 4.71
C THR A 59 3.46 -14.45 5.51
N TRP A 60 2.77 -15.03 6.49
CA TRP A 60 3.13 -16.30 7.10
C TRP A 60 1.89 -17.20 7.11
N PRO A 61 1.97 -18.45 6.60
CA PRO A 61 3.12 -19.07 5.93
C PRO A 61 3.60 -18.32 4.67
N GLN A 62 4.85 -18.57 4.25
CA GLN A 62 5.46 -17.89 3.10
C GLN A 62 4.83 -18.33 1.78
N ASN A 63 4.26 -19.54 1.74
CA ASN A 63 3.51 -20.05 0.61
C ASN A 63 2.11 -19.39 0.53
N PRO A 64 1.82 -18.62 -0.53
CA PRO A 64 0.53 -17.96 -0.67
C PRO A 64 -0.66 -18.93 -0.75
N ASN A 65 -0.45 -20.16 -1.22
CA ASN A 65 -1.51 -21.15 -1.35
C ASN A 65 -2.00 -21.65 0.02
N GLU A 66 -1.08 -21.80 0.98
CA GLU A 66 -1.43 -22.18 2.37
C GLU A 66 -2.22 -21.07 3.05
N VAL A 67 -1.80 -19.82 2.87
CA VAL A 67 -2.53 -18.66 3.38
C VAL A 67 -3.93 -18.58 2.76
N LYS A 68 -4.06 -18.79 1.44
CA LYS A 68 -5.36 -18.84 0.76
C LYS A 68 -6.25 -19.97 1.30
N ALA A 69 -5.68 -21.16 1.57
CA ALA A 69 -6.42 -22.28 2.15
C ALA A 69 -6.94 -21.95 3.56
N LEU A 70 -6.10 -21.34 4.40
CA LEU A 70 -6.50 -20.86 5.73
C LEU A 70 -7.63 -19.82 5.64
N ILE A 71 -7.51 -18.83 4.76
CA ILE A 71 -8.56 -17.82 4.54
C ILE A 71 -9.88 -18.48 4.11
N ARG A 72 -9.85 -19.47 3.21
CA ARG A 72 -11.05 -20.21 2.78
C ARG A 72 -11.69 -20.95 3.95
N MET A 73 -10.88 -21.68 4.73
CA MET A 73 -11.35 -22.40 5.90
C MET A 73 -12.02 -21.47 6.93
N TYR A 74 -11.42 -20.30 7.22
CA TYR A 74 -12.04 -19.32 8.12
C TYR A 74 -13.37 -18.77 7.58
N LYS A 75 -13.44 -18.47 6.27
CA LYS A 75 -14.68 -18.01 5.62
C LYS A 75 -15.79 -19.05 5.67
N ASP A 76 -15.46 -20.32 5.52
CA ASP A 76 -16.44 -21.40 5.54
C ASP A 76 -16.90 -21.75 6.96
N SER A 77 -16.02 -21.58 7.95
CA SER A 77 -16.37 -21.72 9.38
C SER A 77 -17.28 -20.58 9.87
N ALA A 78 -17.09 -19.36 9.38
CA ALA A 78 -17.94 -18.22 9.71
C ALA A 78 -19.41 -18.40 9.27
N LYS A 79 -19.66 -19.19 8.22
CA LYS A 79 -21.02 -19.48 7.72
C LYS A 79 -21.77 -20.52 8.56
N LYS A 80 -21.09 -21.26 9.44
CA LYS A 80 -21.63 -22.42 10.16
C LYS A 80 -22.02 -22.14 11.62
N SER A 81 -21.72 -20.95 12.16
CA SER A 81 -22.04 -20.58 13.55
C SER A 81 -23.21 -19.60 13.62
N PRO A 82 -24.25 -19.83 14.45
CA PRO A 82 -25.29 -18.84 14.73
C PRO A 82 -24.93 -17.82 15.84
N VAL A 83 -23.81 -17.98 16.57
CA VAL A 83 -23.53 -17.15 17.76
C VAL A 83 -22.04 -16.88 17.93
N SER A 84 -21.66 -15.61 17.78
CA SER A 84 -21.01 -14.79 18.83
C SER A 84 -20.19 -13.66 18.18
N LYS A 85 -20.87 -12.55 17.87
CA LYS A 85 -20.28 -11.27 17.45
C LYS A 85 -19.59 -10.56 18.63
N THR A 86 -18.68 -11.23 19.33
CA THR A 86 -17.95 -10.65 20.47
C THR A 86 -16.44 -10.79 20.29
N CYS A 87 -15.95 -10.34 19.14
CA CYS A 87 -14.73 -9.51 18.99
C CYS A 87 -14.45 -9.19 17.51
N GLU A 88 -15.47 -8.80 16.75
CA GLU A 88 -15.34 -8.58 15.30
C GLU A 88 -14.88 -7.17 14.88
N SER A 89 -14.59 -6.24 15.81
CA SER A 89 -14.36 -4.82 15.47
C SER A 89 -12.99 -4.49 14.86
N SER A 90 -12.18 -5.48 14.46
CA SER A 90 -10.89 -5.20 13.79
C SER A 90 -10.68 -6.00 12.51
N PHE A 91 -11.39 -7.10 12.28
CA PHE A 91 -11.30 -7.84 11.02
C PHE A 91 -12.46 -7.51 10.08
N SER A 92 -13.67 -7.24 10.61
CA SER A 92 -14.84 -6.92 9.80
C SER A 92 -14.83 -5.46 9.26
N ASP A 93 -14.32 -4.50 10.05
CA ASP A 93 -14.30 -3.09 9.66
C ASP A 93 -13.25 -2.78 8.57
N CYS A 94 -12.18 -3.57 8.45
CA CYS A 94 -11.25 -3.50 7.31
C CYS A 94 -11.83 -4.10 6.01
N CYS A 95 -12.86 -4.95 6.09
CA CYS A 95 -13.43 -5.61 4.93
C CYS A 95 -14.41 -4.73 4.15
N LEU A 96 -15.10 -3.77 4.79
CA LEU A 96 -16.04 -2.88 4.11
C LEU A 96 -15.35 -1.85 3.20
N GLY A 97 -14.08 -1.54 3.46
CA GLY A 97 -13.23 -0.77 2.53
C GLY A 97 -12.61 -1.61 1.41
N ALA A 98 -12.47 -2.92 1.63
CA ALA A 98 -11.78 -3.83 0.70
C ALA A 98 -12.73 -4.61 -0.23
N GLU A 99 -14.05 -4.61 0.01
CA GLU A 99 -14.99 -5.36 -0.84
C GLU A 99 -15.07 -4.81 -2.27
N LYS A 100 -14.79 -3.52 -2.48
CA LYS A 100 -14.68 -2.94 -3.83
C LYS A 100 -13.36 -3.27 -4.55
N VAL A 101 -12.37 -3.81 -3.85
CA VAL A 101 -11.05 -4.16 -4.40
C VAL A 101 -10.86 -5.68 -4.51
N ALA A 102 -11.50 -6.47 -3.64
CA ALA A 102 -11.28 -7.92 -3.54
C ALA A 102 -12.09 -8.79 -4.51
N LYS A 103 -13.13 -8.27 -5.17
CA LYS A 103 -13.83 -9.02 -6.25
C LYS A 103 -13.04 -9.12 -7.56
N LYS A 104 -11.88 -8.45 -7.65
CA LYS A 104 -11.07 -8.36 -8.88
C LYS A 104 -9.88 -9.32 -8.94
N VAL A 105 -9.47 -9.93 -7.83
CA VAL A 105 -8.10 -10.47 -7.70
C VAL A 105 -8.00 -12.01 -7.75
N LEU A 106 -9.10 -12.74 -8.01
CA LEU A 106 -9.07 -14.21 -7.92
C LEU A 106 -9.60 -14.99 -9.14
N VAL A 107 -9.55 -14.41 -10.34
CA VAL A 107 -9.57 -15.22 -11.58
C VAL A 107 -8.39 -14.75 -12.44
N GLY A 108 -7.26 -15.43 -12.28
CA GLY A 108 -6.12 -15.28 -13.19
C GLY A 108 -6.31 -16.24 -14.35
N ASN A 109 -6.70 -15.70 -15.51
CA ASN A 109 -6.33 -16.28 -16.80
C ASN A 109 -4.99 -15.66 -17.22
N GLU A 110 -4.22 -16.41 -18.01
CA GLU A 110 -2.80 -16.17 -18.33
C GLU A 110 -2.54 -14.97 -19.26
N ASP A 111 -3.56 -14.16 -19.52
CA ASP A 111 -3.53 -13.02 -20.43
C ASP A 111 -3.84 -11.69 -19.74
N GLY A 112 -3.62 -11.52 -18.43
CA GLY A 112 -3.46 -10.20 -17.77
C GLY A 112 -4.59 -9.16 -17.86
N TYR A 113 -5.66 -9.41 -18.62
CA TYR A 113 -6.74 -8.47 -18.95
C TYR A 113 -8.13 -8.96 -18.51
N GLY A 114 -8.21 -10.06 -17.76
CA GLY A 114 -9.48 -10.70 -17.34
C GLY A 114 -10.47 -9.85 -16.53
N TRP A 115 -10.11 -8.63 -16.09
CA TRP A 115 -11.11 -7.68 -15.56
C TRP A 115 -12.00 -7.04 -16.63
N LEU A 116 -11.58 -7.03 -17.90
CA LEU A 116 -12.36 -6.43 -18.97
C LEU A 116 -13.46 -7.36 -19.50
N ASP A 117 -13.41 -8.65 -19.18
CA ASP A 117 -14.17 -9.74 -19.83
C ASP A 117 -15.66 -9.82 -19.43
N GLY A 118 -16.25 -8.71 -19.00
CA GLY A 118 -17.66 -8.62 -18.61
C GLY A 118 -18.29 -7.26 -18.86
N LEU A 119 -17.61 -6.38 -19.61
CA LEU A 119 -18.10 -5.05 -19.92
C LEU A 119 -18.56 -4.99 -21.38
N SER A 120 -19.77 -4.46 -21.60
CA SER A 120 -20.24 -4.08 -22.94
C SER A 120 -19.22 -3.14 -23.61
N ALA A 121 -19.06 -3.25 -24.93
CA ALA A 121 -18.17 -2.38 -25.73
C ALA A 121 -18.39 -0.89 -25.43
N GLU A 122 -19.63 -0.49 -25.18
CA GLU A 122 -20.00 0.89 -24.83
C GLU A 122 -19.44 1.32 -23.46
N SER A 123 -19.45 0.43 -22.47
CA SER A 123 -18.89 0.70 -21.15
C SER A 123 -17.36 0.78 -21.19
N VAL A 124 -16.72 0.01 -22.07
CA VAL A 124 -15.27 0.06 -22.29
C VAL A 124 -14.88 1.37 -22.97
N MET A 125 -15.61 1.79 -24.00
CA MET A 125 -15.36 3.06 -24.70
C MET A 125 -15.59 4.28 -23.78
N SER A 126 -16.64 4.26 -22.96
CA SER A 126 -16.89 5.29 -21.95
C SER A 126 -15.75 5.39 -20.93
N PHE A 127 -15.18 4.24 -20.54
CA PHE A 127 -14.06 4.20 -19.61
C PHE A 127 -12.76 4.70 -20.25
N LEU A 128 -12.46 4.31 -21.49
CA LEU A 128 -11.32 4.82 -22.25
C LEU A 128 -11.38 6.34 -22.38
N GLY A 129 -12.53 6.90 -22.78
CA GLY A 129 -12.69 8.36 -22.86
C GLY A 129 -12.48 9.08 -21.53
N LYS A 130 -12.86 8.47 -20.40
CA LYS A 130 -12.58 9.00 -19.06
C LYS A 130 -11.09 8.95 -18.71
N LEU A 131 -10.38 7.91 -19.14
CA LEU A 131 -8.93 7.82 -18.95
C LEU A 131 -8.19 8.84 -19.81
N ASP A 132 -8.55 8.99 -21.08
CA ASP A 132 -7.96 9.99 -21.98
C ASP A 132 -8.18 11.40 -21.43
N SER A 133 -9.39 11.72 -20.98
CA SER A 133 -9.69 13.02 -20.37
C SER A 133 -8.81 13.30 -19.14
N LYS A 134 -8.59 12.29 -18.29
CA LYS A 134 -7.70 12.42 -17.11
C LYS A 134 -6.23 12.50 -17.49
N LEU A 135 -5.83 11.82 -18.56
CA LEU A 135 -4.48 11.87 -19.09
C LEU A 135 -4.17 13.28 -19.61
N GLU A 136 -5.09 13.90 -20.35
CA GLU A 136 -4.92 15.26 -20.86
C GLU A 136 -4.81 16.30 -19.74
N VAL A 137 -5.65 16.21 -18.70
CA VAL A 137 -5.53 17.08 -17.51
C VAL A 137 -4.17 16.91 -16.83
N SER A 138 -3.65 15.68 -16.79
CA SER A 138 -2.36 15.38 -16.18
C SER A 138 -1.19 15.92 -17.01
N LYS A 139 -1.24 15.78 -18.35
CA LYS A 139 -0.25 16.35 -19.28
C LYS A 139 -0.20 17.87 -19.17
N ALA A 140 -1.35 18.54 -19.22
CA ALA A 140 -1.44 20.00 -19.07
C ALA A 140 -0.85 20.48 -17.74
N ARG A 141 -1.10 19.76 -16.64
CA ARG A 141 -0.50 20.09 -15.34
C ARG A 141 1.02 19.90 -15.33
N ILE A 142 1.54 18.88 -16.01
CA ILE A 142 2.98 18.67 -16.15
C ILE A 142 3.61 19.83 -16.93
N GLU A 143 3.00 20.25 -18.04
CA GLU A 143 3.47 21.38 -18.84
C GLU A 143 3.44 22.69 -18.05
N PHE A 144 2.33 22.96 -17.34
CA PHE A 144 2.23 24.12 -16.46
C PHE A 144 3.35 24.14 -15.40
N LEU A 145 3.61 23.00 -14.75
CA LEU A 145 4.68 22.91 -13.76
C LEU A 145 6.07 23.07 -14.36
N LYS A 146 6.30 22.61 -15.60
CA LYS A 146 7.55 22.85 -16.34
C LYS A 146 7.75 24.34 -16.61
N MET A 147 6.73 25.04 -17.10
CA MET A 147 6.78 26.50 -17.33
C MET A 147 7.06 27.28 -16.03
N VAL A 148 6.39 26.93 -14.93
CA VAL A 148 6.63 27.56 -13.62
C VAL A 148 8.06 27.31 -13.12
N ASN A 149 8.62 26.14 -13.41
CA ASN A 149 10.00 25.82 -13.05
C ASN A 149 11.03 26.57 -13.95
N GLU A 150 10.76 26.74 -15.23
CA GLU A 150 11.60 27.52 -16.16
C GLU A 150 11.60 29.01 -15.82
N GLN A 151 10.44 29.58 -15.43
CA GLN A 151 10.34 30.96 -14.95
C GLN A 151 11.07 31.16 -13.61
N LYS A 152 11.08 30.16 -12.72
CA LYS A 152 11.91 30.19 -11.50
C LYS A 152 13.40 30.09 -11.80
N ASN A 153 13.79 29.46 -12.91
CA ASN A 153 15.19 29.33 -13.31
C ASN A 153 15.71 30.54 -14.11
N SER A 154 14.82 31.35 -14.73
CA SER A 154 15.20 32.61 -15.39
C SER A 154 15.29 33.80 -14.42
N VAL A 155 14.49 33.83 -13.36
CA VAL A 155 14.54 34.89 -12.31
C VAL A 155 15.81 34.77 -11.44
N VAL A 156 16.53 33.64 -11.48
CA VAL A 156 17.80 33.44 -10.74
C VAL A 156 19.03 33.90 -11.55
N CYS A 157 18.88 34.37 -12.79
CA CYS A 157 19.96 35.01 -13.55
C CYS A 157 19.74 36.52 -13.65
N ASN A 158 19.92 37.25 -12.55
CA ASN A 158 20.39 38.64 -12.53
C ASN A 158 20.76 39.02 -11.10
N VAL A 159 22.01 38.79 -10.74
CA VAL A 159 22.75 39.58 -9.74
C VAL A 159 24.21 39.58 -10.20
N ASP A 160 24.53 40.63 -10.95
CA ASP A 160 25.79 41.37 -10.98
C ASP A 160 27.09 40.56 -11.07
N GLY A 161 27.51 40.32 -12.31
CA GLY A 161 28.91 40.10 -12.62
C GLY A 161 29.63 41.43 -12.77
N GLU A 162 30.29 41.90 -11.72
CA GLU A 162 31.43 42.81 -11.79
C GLU A 162 32.31 42.60 -10.54
N VAL A 163 33.44 41.91 -10.73
CA VAL A 163 34.53 41.85 -9.76
C VAL A 163 35.65 42.72 -10.32
N GLU A 164 35.68 44.00 -9.96
CA GLU A 164 36.86 44.82 -10.19
C GLU A 164 37.90 44.56 -9.08
N PHE A 165 39.03 43.96 -9.50
CA PHE A 165 40.29 44.01 -8.78
C PHE A 165 40.91 45.40 -8.98
N LEU A 166 41.09 46.16 -7.90
CA LEU A 166 41.98 47.32 -7.90
C LEU A 166 42.97 47.21 -6.74
N THR A 167 44.18 46.80 -7.11
CA THR A 167 45.41 46.83 -6.33
C THR A 167 45.79 48.25 -5.96
N ARG A 168 46.03 48.53 -4.67
CA ARG A 168 47.23 49.27 -4.23
C ARG A 168 47.56 48.96 -2.79
#